data_AF-A0A0F3GRI7-F1
#
_entry.id   AF-A0A0F3GRI7-F1
#
_cell.length_a   1.000
_cell.length_b   1.000
_cell.length_c   1.000
_cell.angle_alpha   90.00
_cell.angle_beta   90.00
_cell.angle_gamma   90.00
#
_symmetry.space_group_name_H-M   'P 1'
#
loop_
_entity.id
_entity.type
_entity.pdbx_description
1 polymer ?
#
loop_
_entity_poly.entity_id
_entity_poly.type
_entity_poly.pdbx_seq_one_letter_code
_entity_poly.pdbx_strand_id
1 'polypeptide(L)'
;MLYNSYSVAVVFGPGFKDDIFFNSIVEDIERRIKEKPYIKVMLILFNGVEISEVPSFLQSCSCVSLGPDSDVVDTLSGSGHELYRMVDLKEKVKHCNTFKEPEHYKELIGCYEDTIDYAGEIYGHENPIIAEFLKEVGIYLKYIERFNESVFFFERAIKIYIDNYGASHARMAELNNLIGLVLDDLGDKKKALEFYKKALKIDMSVYGENHTNVAIRYNNIGSVLDALGDKNKALEFYEKALKIDMSVYGENHTDVAIDYNNIGSVWDALGDKKKALEFYKKALSIFEASYKADHPYTKMVRDNIAEASPVVPYRRPIEGP
;
A
#
# COMPACT_ATOMS: atom_id res chain seq x y z
N MET A 1 -14.53 -19.38 1.54
CA MET A 1 -15.78 -19.51 2.32
C MET A 1 -16.82 -20.10 1.41
N LEU A 2 -17.62 -21.06 1.90
CA LEU A 2 -18.81 -21.52 1.19
C LEU A 2 -20.01 -20.76 1.75
N TYR A 3 -20.85 -20.21 0.86
CA TYR A 3 -22.01 -19.41 1.27
C TYR A 3 -23.31 -20.09 0.85
N ASN A 4 -24.30 -20.06 1.75
CA ASN A 4 -25.70 -20.08 1.36
C ASN A 4 -26.48 -18.99 2.12
N SER A 5 -27.77 -18.86 1.86
CA SER A 5 -28.61 -17.79 2.43
C SER A 5 -28.68 -17.76 3.97
N TYR A 6 -28.24 -18.81 4.66
CA TYR A 6 -28.40 -18.99 6.11
C TYR A 6 -27.14 -19.44 6.86
N SER A 7 -26.07 -19.79 6.16
CA SER A 7 -24.82 -20.27 6.76
C SER A 7 -23.58 -19.92 5.95
N VAL A 8 -22.47 -19.73 6.67
CA VAL A 8 -21.13 -19.49 6.14
C VAL A 8 -20.21 -20.60 6.64
N ALA A 9 -19.54 -21.30 5.74
CA ALA A 9 -18.45 -22.20 6.10
C ALA A 9 -17.10 -21.48 5.94
N VAL A 10 -16.33 -21.38 7.03
CA VAL A 10 -14.98 -20.79 7.05
C VAL A 10 -13.98 -21.91 7.30
N VAL A 11 -12.99 -22.03 6.42
CA VAL A 11 -12.00 -23.09 6.51
C VAL A 11 -10.66 -22.50 6.92
N PHE A 12 -10.07 -23.04 7.98
CA PHE A 12 -8.75 -22.69 8.47
C PHE A 12 -7.80 -23.86 8.27
N GLY A 13 -6.76 -23.67 7.47
CA GLY A 13 -5.68 -24.63 7.28
C GLY A 13 -4.35 -24.10 7.85
N PRO A 14 -3.29 -24.93 7.90
CA PRO A 14 -2.00 -24.52 8.43
C PRO A 14 -1.47 -23.25 7.75
N GLY A 15 -0.89 -22.34 8.53
CA GLY A 15 -0.33 -21.08 8.00
C GLY A 15 -1.37 -20.06 7.53
N PHE A 16 -2.66 -20.20 7.90
CA PHE A 16 -3.71 -19.26 7.49
C PHE A 16 -3.45 -17.81 7.92
N LYS A 17 -2.65 -17.59 8.97
CA LYS A 17 -2.28 -16.25 9.46
C LYS A 17 -1.33 -15.52 8.51
N ASP A 18 -0.59 -16.27 7.69
CA ASP A 18 0.33 -15.75 6.69
C ASP A 18 -0.36 -15.50 5.33
N ASP A 19 -1.66 -15.78 5.25
CA ASP A 19 -2.45 -15.54 4.04
C ASP A 19 -2.65 -14.03 3.84
N ILE A 20 -2.28 -13.52 2.67
CA ILE A 20 -2.39 -12.09 2.36
C ILE A 20 -3.84 -11.58 2.43
N PHE A 21 -4.82 -12.47 2.27
CA PHE A 21 -6.24 -12.13 2.37
C PHE A 21 -6.82 -12.33 3.76
N PHE A 22 -6.05 -12.85 4.72
CA PHE A 22 -6.54 -13.23 6.04
C PHE A 22 -7.33 -12.09 6.71
N ASN A 23 -6.73 -10.91 6.83
CA ASN A 23 -7.39 -9.77 7.46
C ASN A 23 -8.66 -9.34 6.71
N SER A 24 -8.61 -9.33 5.36
CA SER A 24 -9.78 -8.99 4.53
C SER A 24 -10.94 -9.96 4.72
N ILE A 25 -10.64 -11.25 4.78
CA ILE A 25 -11.60 -12.34 4.98
C ILE A 25 -12.19 -12.22 6.37
N VAL A 26 -11.37 -11.97 7.39
CA VAL A 26 -11.79 -11.81 8.78
C VAL A 26 -12.71 -10.59 8.96
N GLU A 27 -12.33 -9.44 8.41
CA GLU A 27 -13.14 -8.21 8.44
C GLU A 27 -14.50 -8.41 7.77
N ASP A 28 -14.55 -9.09 6.62
CA ASP A 28 -15.81 -9.37 5.92
C ASP A 28 -16.71 -10.34 6.70
N ILE A 29 -16.14 -11.36 7.35
CA ILE A 29 -16.90 -12.26 8.22
C ILE A 29 -17.48 -11.48 9.40
N GLU A 30 -16.65 -10.69 10.09
CA GLU A 30 -17.06 -9.94 11.27
C GLU A 30 -18.19 -8.96 10.93
N ARG A 31 -18.05 -8.23 9.83
CA ARG A 31 -19.07 -7.32 9.32
C ARG A 31 -20.38 -8.05 9.01
N ARG A 32 -20.32 -9.18 8.30
CA ARG A 32 -21.54 -9.93 7.92
C ARG A 32 -22.25 -10.55 9.12
N ILE A 33 -21.51 -11.02 10.13
CA ILE A 33 -22.10 -11.47 11.40
C ILE A 33 -22.84 -10.31 12.08
N LYS A 34 -22.26 -9.10 12.07
CA LYS A 34 -22.91 -7.89 12.62
C LYS A 34 -24.16 -7.47 11.83
N GLU A 35 -24.09 -7.50 10.50
CA GLU A 35 -25.21 -7.11 9.62
C GLU A 35 -26.35 -8.14 9.61
N LYS A 36 -26.02 -9.44 9.73
CA LYS A 36 -26.96 -10.55 9.66
C LYS A 36 -26.73 -11.53 10.82
N PRO A 37 -27.19 -11.17 12.04
CA PRO A 37 -26.92 -11.95 13.26
C PRO A 37 -27.52 -13.36 13.28
N TYR A 38 -28.37 -13.68 12.31
CA TYR A 38 -28.98 -15.00 12.13
C TYR A 38 -28.17 -15.93 11.21
N ILE A 39 -27.06 -15.47 10.61
CA ILE A 39 -26.17 -16.33 9.83
C ILE A 39 -25.46 -17.31 10.76
N LYS A 40 -25.56 -18.62 10.47
CA LYS A 40 -24.78 -19.65 11.17
C LYS A 40 -23.39 -19.77 10.58
N VAL A 41 -22.36 -19.51 11.37
CA VAL A 41 -20.97 -19.72 10.96
C VAL A 41 -20.52 -21.11 11.41
N MET A 42 -20.07 -21.91 10.44
CA MET A 42 -19.46 -23.21 10.67
C MET A 42 -17.97 -23.10 10.33
N LEU A 43 -17.12 -23.49 11.27
CA LEU A 43 -15.68 -23.52 11.08
C LEU A 43 -15.25 -24.94 10.67
N ILE A 44 -14.35 -25.03 9.71
CA ILE A 44 -13.69 -26.27 9.33
C ILE A 44 -12.21 -26.08 9.63
N LEU A 45 -11.72 -26.77 10.66
CA LEU A 45 -10.33 -26.70 11.10
C LEU A 45 -9.56 -27.86 10.47
N PHE A 46 -8.60 -27.57 9.62
CA PHE A 46 -7.91 -28.56 8.80
C PHE A 46 -6.48 -28.78 9.30
N ASN A 47 -6.01 -30.02 9.25
CA ASN A 47 -4.60 -30.39 9.48
C ASN A 47 -3.98 -29.79 10.74
N GLY A 48 -4.65 -29.97 11.88
CA GLY A 48 -4.09 -29.65 13.20
C GLY A 48 -4.25 -28.20 13.64
N VAL A 49 -4.97 -27.36 12.90
CA VAL A 49 -5.38 -26.04 13.39
C VAL A 49 -6.32 -26.21 14.58
N GLU A 50 -5.98 -25.57 15.70
CA GLU A 50 -6.83 -25.54 16.89
C GLU A 50 -7.82 -24.36 16.86
N ILE A 51 -8.97 -24.53 17.51
CA ILE A 51 -9.94 -23.44 17.71
C ILE A 51 -9.33 -22.27 18.52
N SER A 52 -8.32 -22.54 19.34
CA SER A 52 -7.57 -21.51 20.08
C SER A 52 -6.81 -20.55 19.14
N GLU A 53 -6.48 -21.00 17.92
CA GLU A 53 -5.67 -20.25 16.97
C GLU A 53 -6.49 -19.29 16.09
N VAL A 54 -7.80 -19.54 15.92
CA VAL A 54 -8.68 -18.72 15.08
C VAL A 54 -9.06 -17.40 15.78
N PRO A 55 -9.49 -16.36 15.03
CA PRO A 55 -9.89 -15.08 15.62
C PRO A 55 -10.90 -15.23 16.76
N SER A 56 -10.71 -14.48 17.85
CA SER A 56 -11.45 -14.61 19.11
C SER A 56 -12.97 -14.57 18.94
N PHE A 57 -13.49 -13.73 18.05
CA PHE A 57 -14.93 -13.64 17.78
C PHE A 57 -15.51 -14.89 17.09
N LEU A 58 -14.68 -15.71 16.45
CA LEU A 58 -15.05 -16.97 15.81
C LEU A 58 -14.91 -18.18 16.73
N GLN A 59 -14.16 -18.09 17.83
CA GLN A 59 -13.89 -19.23 18.71
C GLN A 59 -15.15 -19.83 19.36
N SER A 60 -16.25 -19.07 19.42
CA SER A 60 -17.55 -19.53 19.90
C SER A 60 -18.44 -20.17 18.82
N CYS A 61 -18.02 -20.15 17.55
CA CYS A 61 -18.78 -20.73 16.44
C CYS A 61 -18.66 -22.25 16.43
N SER A 62 -19.66 -22.93 15.86
CA SER A 62 -19.60 -24.39 15.68
C SER A 62 -18.44 -24.78 14.77
N CYS A 63 -17.61 -25.72 15.17
CA CYS A 63 -16.46 -26.16 14.40
C CYS A 63 -16.42 -27.68 14.17
N VAL A 64 -15.84 -28.09 13.05
CA VAL A 64 -15.48 -29.48 12.73
C VAL A 64 -13.99 -29.53 12.44
N SER A 65 -13.27 -30.43 13.11
CA SER A 65 -11.86 -30.68 12.83
C SER A 65 -11.71 -31.84 11.85
N LEU A 66 -10.97 -31.62 10.77
CA LEU A 66 -10.67 -32.63 9.75
C LEU A 66 -9.18 -32.95 9.78
N GLY A 67 -8.88 -34.24 9.91
CA GLY A 67 -7.51 -34.77 9.83
C GLY A 67 -7.04 -34.97 8.39
N PRO A 68 -5.74 -35.21 8.19
CA PRO A 68 -5.12 -35.36 6.86
C PRO A 68 -5.69 -36.53 6.03
N ASP A 69 -6.27 -37.54 6.67
CA ASP A 69 -6.78 -38.77 6.03
C ASP A 69 -8.32 -38.82 5.90
N SER A 70 -9.04 -37.71 6.03
CA SER A 70 -10.51 -37.76 5.94
C SER A 70 -10.98 -37.89 4.47
N ASP A 71 -11.92 -38.79 4.16
CA ASP A 71 -12.56 -38.93 2.82
C ASP A 71 -13.22 -37.63 2.30
N VAL A 72 -13.43 -36.68 3.22
CA VAL A 72 -13.88 -35.32 2.91
C VAL A 72 -12.82 -34.58 2.09
N VAL A 73 -11.53 -34.88 2.24
CA VAL A 73 -10.43 -34.31 1.43
C VAL A 73 -10.59 -34.65 -0.04
N ASP A 74 -10.93 -35.88 -0.40
CA ASP A 74 -11.16 -36.29 -1.79
C ASP A 74 -12.44 -35.69 -2.39
N THR A 75 -13.46 -35.47 -1.55
CA THR A 75 -14.70 -34.78 -1.96
C THR A 75 -14.50 -33.27 -2.10
N LEU A 76 -13.67 -32.67 -1.25
CA LEU A 76 -13.31 -31.25 -1.26
C LEU A 76 -12.19 -30.90 -2.26
N SER A 77 -11.44 -31.91 -2.75
CA SER A 77 -10.33 -31.76 -3.70
C SER A 77 -10.71 -32.05 -5.15
N GLY A 78 -11.95 -32.45 -5.44
CA GLY A 78 -12.45 -32.50 -6.80
C GLY A 78 -12.46 -31.10 -7.44
N SER A 79 -12.03 -30.96 -8.69
CA SER A 79 -11.92 -29.68 -9.41
C SER A 79 -13.24 -28.89 -9.55
N GLY A 80 -14.38 -29.55 -9.32
CA GLY A 80 -15.70 -28.93 -9.24
C GLY A 80 -16.08 -28.35 -7.87
N HIS A 81 -15.34 -28.67 -6.80
CA HIS A 81 -15.67 -28.27 -5.44
C HIS A 81 -15.05 -26.91 -5.10
N GLU A 82 -15.85 -25.99 -4.52
CA GLU A 82 -15.44 -24.61 -4.22
C GLU A 82 -14.16 -24.54 -3.38
N LEU A 83 -13.97 -25.43 -2.41
CA LEU A 83 -12.76 -25.51 -1.59
C LEU A 83 -11.47 -25.80 -2.38
N TYR A 84 -11.51 -26.72 -3.34
CA TYR A 84 -10.38 -26.96 -4.25
C TYR A 84 -10.05 -25.70 -5.05
N ARG A 85 -11.08 -25.02 -5.58
CA ARG A 85 -10.90 -23.80 -6.36
C ARG A 85 -10.27 -22.66 -5.56
N MET A 86 -10.55 -22.58 -4.26
CA MET A 86 -9.88 -21.63 -3.36
C MET A 86 -8.39 -21.94 -3.17
N VAL A 87 -8.04 -23.22 -3.01
CA VAL A 87 -6.64 -23.65 -2.89
C VAL A 87 -5.89 -23.39 -4.20
N ASP A 88 -6.52 -23.73 -5.33
CA ASP A 88 -5.98 -23.46 -6.65
C ASP A 88 -5.80 -21.95 -6.91
N LEU A 89 -6.75 -21.11 -6.46
CA LEU A 89 -6.61 -19.65 -6.52
C LEU A 89 -5.36 -19.18 -5.75
N LYS A 90 -5.10 -19.74 -4.57
CA LYS A 90 -3.91 -19.41 -3.78
C LYS A 90 -2.62 -19.79 -4.51
N GLU A 91 -2.58 -20.97 -5.14
CA GLU A 91 -1.43 -21.39 -5.93
C GLU A 91 -1.25 -20.54 -7.21
N LYS A 92 -2.34 -20.09 -7.85
CA LYS A 92 -2.29 -19.13 -8.96
C LYS A 92 -1.67 -17.80 -8.51
N VAL A 93 -2.11 -17.25 -7.38
CA VAL A 93 -1.55 -16.01 -6.82
C VAL A 93 -0.06 -16.18 -6.50
N LYS A 94 0.32 -17.31 -5.92
CA LYS A 94 1.73 -17.64 -5.66
C LYS A 94 2.53 -17.75 -6.95
N HIS A 95 1.97 -18.36 -8.00
CA HIS A 95 2.59 -18.41 -9.31
C HIS A 95 2.77 -17.01 -9.90
N CYS A 96 1.74 -16.15 -9.87
CA CYS A 96 1.87 -14.77 -10.34
C CYS A 96 3.00 -14.04 -9.61
N ASN A 97 3.08 -14.16 -8.29
CA ASN A 97 4.13 -13.53 -7.49
C ASN A 97 5.57 -13.94 -7.88
N THR A 98 5.77 -14.96 -8.74
CA THR A 98 7.10 -15.30 -9.29
C THR A 98 7.59 -14.33 -10.37
N PHE A 99 6.71 -13.51 -10.96
CA PHE A 99 7.01 -12.56 -12.03
C PHE A 99 7.26 -11.12 -11.53
N LYS A 100 7.68 -10.94 -10.27
CA LYS A 100 7.86 -9.59 -9.65
C LYS A 100 9.13 -8.84 -10.07
N GLU A 101 9.93 -9.43 -10.96
CA GLU A 101 11.07 -8.74 -11.56
C GLU A 101 10.62 -7.84 -12.73
N PRO A 102 11.25 -6.66 -12.94
CA PRO A 102 10.80 -5.67 -13.93
C PRO A 102 10.62 -6.19 -15.35
N GLU A 103 11.48 -7.13 -15.78
CA GLU A 103 11.40 -7.76 -17.10
C GLU A 103 10.14 -8.62 -17.30
N HIS A 104 9.47 -9.04 -16.22
CA HIS A 104 8.31 -9.95 -16.26
C HIS A 104 6.98 -9.27 -15.90
N TYR A 105 6.93 -7.93 -15.82
CA TYR A 105 5.70 -7.23 -15.42
C TYR A 105 4.52 -7.44 -16.37
N LYS A 106 4.76 -7.70 -17.66
CA LYS A 106 3.68 -7.99 -18.62
C LYS A 106 3.05 -9.35 -18.35
N GLU A 107 3.89 -10.36 -18.08
CA GLU A 107 3.49 -11.71 -17.70
C GLU A 107 2.75 -11.69 -16.35
N LEU A 108 3.25 -10.89 -15.40
CA LEU A 108 2.60 -10.68 -14.10
C LEU A 108 1.18 -10.12 -14.24
N ILE A 109 1.02 -9.07 -15.06
CA ILE A 109 -0.28 -8.45 -15.32
C ILE A 109 -1.24 -9.47 -15.92
N GLY A 110 -0.83 -10.21 -16.96
CA GLY A 110 -1.67 -11.25 -17.58
C GLY A 110 -2.03 -12.36 -16.58
N CYS A 111 -1.10 -12.78 -15.74
CA CYS A 111 -1.36 -13.77 -14.69
C CYS A 111 -2.41 -13.28 -13.68
N TYR A 112 -2.36 -12.00 -13.27
CA TYR A 112 -3.37 -11.44 -12.38
C TYR A 112 -4.72 -11.21 -13.07
N GLU A 113 -4.75 -10.87 -14.37
CA GLU A 113 -5.98 -10.79 -15.15
C GLU A 113 -6.68 -12.16 -15.22
N ASP A 114 -5.95 -13.24 -15.52
CA ASP A 114 -6.47 -14.61 -15.48
C ASP A 114 -6.95 -15.00 -14.07
N THR A 115 -6.23 -14.53 -13.03
CA THR A 115 -6.58 -14.76 -11.63
C THR A 115 -7.86 -14.02 -11.23
N ILE A 116 -8.09 -12.81 -11.77
CA ILE A 116 -9.33 -12.04 -11.57
C ILE A 116 -10.52 -12.78 -12.14
N ASP A 117 -10.40 -13.31 -13.37
CA ASP A 117 -11.49 -14.06 -13.99
C ASP A 117 -11.81 -15.33 -13.20
N TYR A 118 -10.78 -16.09 -12.82
CA TYR A 118 -10.93 -17.28 -12.00
C TYR A 118 -11.54 -16.99 -10.62
N ALA A 119 -11.07 -15.96 -9.93
CA ALA A 119 -11.65 -15.53 -8.66
C ALA A 119 -13.11 -15.03 -8.84
N GLY A 120 -13.42 -14.44 -9.99
CA GLY A 120 -14.76 -14.00 -10.35
C GLY A 120 -15.74 -15.16 -10.50
N GLU A 121 -15.31 -16.29 -11.06
CA GLU A 121 -16.11 -17.52 -11.13
C GLU A 121 -16.40 -18.14 -9.76
N ILE A 122 -15.48 -17.98 -8.80
CA ILE A 122 -15.61 -18.55 -7.45
C ILE A 122 -16.47 -17.65 -6.55
N TYR A 123 -16.21 -16.34 -6.56
CA TYR A 123 -16.75 -15.41 -5.56
C TYR A 123 -17.69 -14.35 -6.13
N GLY A 124 -17.80 -14.25 -7.45
CA GLY A 124 -18.46 -13.15 -8.15
C GLY A 124 -17.52 -11.96 -8.41
N HIS A 125 -17.71 -11.28 -9.53
CA HIS A 125 -16.85 -10.16 -9.96
C HIS A 125 -16.94 -8.89 -9.10
N GLU A 126 -17.92 -8.80 -8.20
CA GLU A 126 -18.08 -7.70 -7.24
C GLU A 126 -17.53 -8.05 -5.85
N ASN A 127 -16.80 -9.17 -5.71
CA ASN A 127 -16.18 -9.54 -4.44
C ASN A 127 -14.94 -8.68 -4.15
N PRO A 128 -14.72 -8.22 -2.92
CA PRO A 128 -13.54 -7.44 -2.53
C PRO A 128 -12.18 -8.07 -2.88
N ILE A 129 -12.08 -9.40 -2.97
CA ILE A 129 -10.83 -10.06 -3.41
C ILE A 129 -10.44 -9.67 -4.85
N ILE A 130 -11.43 -9.39 -5.70
CA ILE A 130 -11.21 -8.91 -7.06
C ILE A 130 -10.55 -7.54 -7.04
N ALA A 131 -10.99 -6.65 -6.14
CA ALA A 131 -10.40 -5.32 -6.00
C ALA A 131 -8.93 -5.35 -5.56
N GLU A 132 -8.52 -6.35 -4.76
CA GLU A 132 -7.10 -6.55 -4.44
C GLU A 132 -6.29 -6.91 -5.68
N PHE A 133 -6.76 -7.84 -6.52
CA PHE A 133 -6.07 -8.19 -7.76
C PHE A 133 -6.06 -7.05 -8.78
N LEU A 134 -7.17 -6.30 -8.91
CA LEU A 134 -7.23 -5.11 -9.76
C LEU A 134 -6.21 -4.06 -9.31
N LYS A 135 -6.00 -3.89 -8.01
CA LYS A 135 -4.95 -3.01 -7.46
C LYS A 135 -3.56 -3.48 -7.89
N GLU A 136 -3.25 -4.77 -7.77
CA GLU A 136 -1.96 -5.31 -8.22
C GLU A 136 -1.74 -5.03 -9.73
N VAL A 137 -2.73 -5.34 -10.58
CA VAL A 137 -2.66 -5.01 -12.02
C VAL A 137 -2.41 -3.52 -12.25
N GLY A 138 -3.14 -2.65 -11.56
CA GLY A 138 -2.97 -1.20 -11.65
C GLY A 138 -1.54 -0.74 -11.28
N ILE A 139 -0.95 -1.31 -10.21
CA ILE A 139 0.43 -1.00 -9.79
C ILE A 139 1.43 -1.38 -10.87
N TYR A 140 1.33 -2.60 -11.43
CA TYR A 140 2.29 -3.04 -12.45
C TYR A 140 2.08 -2.35 -13.79
N LEU A 141 0.85 -1.99 -14.16
CA LEU A 141 0.58 -1.12 -15.31
C LEU A 141 1.26 0.24 -15.18
N LYS A 142 1.30 0.82 -13.98
CA LYS A 142 2.04 2.06 -13.69
C LYS A 142 3.54 1.87 -13.94
N TYR A 143 4.14 0.76 -13.50
CA TYR A 143 5.57 0.52 -13.69
C TYR A 143 5.98 0.37 -15.16
N ILE A 144 5.09 -0.16 -16.01
CA ILE A 144 5.31 -0.21 -17.46
C ILE A 144 4.72 1.00 -18.20
N GLU A 145 4.46 2.10 -17.49
CA GLU A 145 4.00 3.40 -18.01
C GLU A 145 2.66 3.37 -18.77
N ARG A 146 1.83 2.34 -18.54
CA ARG A 146 0.45 2.24 -19.07
C ARG A 146 -0.53 2.94 -18.14
N PHE A 147 -0.32 4.24 -17.95
CA PHE A 147 -0.98 5.03 -16.90
C PHE A 147 -2.51 5.07 -16.99
N ASN A 148 -3.08 5.25 -18.19
CA ASN A 148 -4.55 5.29 -18.34
C ASN A 148 -5.21 3.96 -17.93
N GLU A 149 -4.56 2.85 -18.24
CA GLU A 149 -5.06 1.52 -17.88
C GLU A 149 -4.87 1.28 -16.38
N SER A 150 -3.74 1.71 -15.81
CA SER A 150 -3.53 1.70 -14.36
C SER A 150 -4.67 2.42 -13.60
N VAL A 151 -5.02 3.63 -14.02
CA VAL A 151 -6.14 4.38 -13.43
C VAL A 151 -7.47 3.64 -13.58
N PHE A 152 -7.74 3.05 -14.76
CA PHE A 152 -8.96 2.27 -14.99
C PHE A 152 -9.10 1.10 -14.00
N PHE A 153 -8.02 0.34 -13.78
CA PHE A 153 -8.02 -0.77 -12.82
C PHE A 153 -8.22 -0.30 -11.38
N PHE A 154 -7.59 0.81 -10.97
CA PHE A 154 -7.82 1.39 -9.64
C PHE A 154 -9.24 1.92 -9.44
N GLU A 155 -9.83 2.57 -10.44
CA GLU A 155 -11.22 3.05 -10.39
C GLU A 155 -12.22 1.88 -10.28
N ARG A 156 -11.94 0.77 -10.99
CA ARG A 156 -12.73 -0.47 -10.85
C ARG A 156 -12.62 -1.06 -9.44
N ALA A 157 -11.42 -1.09 -8.86
CA ALA A 157 -11.21 -1.55 -7.48
C ALA A 157 -11.94 -0.64 -6.47
N ILE A 158 -11.89 0.69 -6.68
CA ILE A 158 -12.61 1.69 -5.87
C ILE A 158 -14.11 1.41 -5.87
N LYS A 159 -14.69 1.11 -7.04
CA LYS A 159 -16.13 0.82 -7.16
C LYS A 159 -16.52 -0.39 -6.31
N ILE A 160 -15.79 -1.49 -6.46
CA ILE A 160 -16.03 -2.73 -5.69
C ILE A 160 -15.94 -2.46 -4.18
N TYR A 161 -14.92 -1.72 -3.73
CA TYR A 161 -14.80 -1.39 -2.30
C TYR A 161 -15.88 -0.46 -1.79
N ILE A 162 -16.34 0.52 -2.59
CA ILE A 162 -17.47 1.37 -2.19
C ILE A 162 -18.73 0.52 -2.00
N ASP A 163 -19.02 -0.38 -2.94
CA ASP A 163 -20.23 -1.22 -2.90
C ASP A 163 -20.21 -2.21 -1.73
N ASN A 164 -19.02 -2.63 -1.27
CA ASN A 164 -18.86 -3.60 -0.18
C ASN A 164 -18.64 -2.98 1.21
N TYR A 165 -17.93 -1.86 1.30
CA TYR A 165 -17.45 -1.28 2.57
C TYR A 165 -17.83 0.18 2.77
N GLY A 166 -18.37 0.84 1.74
CA GLY A 166 -18.68 2.26 1.75
C GLY A 166 -17.48 3.16 1.45
N ALA A 167 -17.75 4.44 1.17
CA ALA A 167 -16.78 5.40 0.63
C ALA A 167 -15.69 5.87 1.60
N SER A 168 -15.74 5.48 2.87
CA SER A 168 -14.80 5.93 3.93
C SER A 168 -13.86 4.83 4.43
N HIS A 169 -13.82 3.68 3.77
CA HIS A 169 -12.93 2.58 4.15
C HIS A 169 -11.46 2.91 3.87
N ALA A 170 -10.52 2.44 4.71
CA ALA A 170 -9.08 2.73 4.57
C ALA A 170 -8.50 2.37 3.20
N ARG A 171 -8.95 1.27 2.59
CA ARG A 171 -8.53 0.87 1.23
C ARG A 171 -8.83 1.92 0.16
N MET A 172 -9.84 2.77 0.40
CA MET A 172 -10.12 3.90 -0.48
C MET A 172 -8.99 4.93 -0.44
N ALA A 173 -8.37 5.15 0.72
CA ALA A 173 -7.25 6.08 0.83
C ALA A 173 -6.04 5.60 0.03
N GLU A 174 -5.72 4.31 0.12
CA GLU A 174 -4.64 3.67 -0.64
C GLU A 174 -4.87 3.83 -2.15
N LEU A 175 -6.04 3.43 -2.67
CA LEU A 175 -6.34 3.54 -4.09
C LEU A 175 -6.36 4.99 -4.59
N ASN A 176 -6.92 5.92 -3.81
CA ASN A 176 -6.88 7.34 -4.17
C ASN A 176 -5.42 7.84 -4.21
N ASN A 177 -4.56 7.41 -3.29
CA ASN A 177 -3.15 7.75 -3.34
C ASN A 177 -2.43 7.16 -4.56
N LEU A 178 -2.71 5.90 -4.92
CA LEU A 178 -2.13 5.27 -6.11
C LEU A 178 -2.56 5.97 -7.40
N ILE A 179 -3.83 6.36 -7.53
CA ILE A 179 -4.30 7.20 -8.65
C ILE A 179 -3.58 8.56 -8.65
N GLY A 180 -3.42 9.17 -7.47
CA GLY A 180 -2.66 10.40 -7.31
C GLY A 180 -1.23 10.27 -7.84
N LEU A 181 -0.53 9.18 -7.52
CA LEU A 181 0.83 8.91 -8.00
C LEU A 181 0.87 8.75 -9.53
N VAL A 182 -0.07 8.01 -10.12
CA VAL A 182 -0.15 7.84 -11.57
C VAL A 182 -0.39 9.17 -12.29
N LEU A 183 -1.31 10.00 -11.77
CA LEU A 183 -1.59 11.32 -12.34
C LEU A 183 -0.41 12.28 -12.18
N ASP A 184 0.34 12.15 -11.09
CA ASP A 184 1.53 12.93 -10.84
C ASP A 184 2.65 12.62 -11.84
N ASP A 185 2.86 11.32 -12.12
CA ASP A 185 3.79 10.82 -13.15
C ASP A 185 3.38 11.25 -14.57
N LEU A 186 2.07 11.30 -14.85
CA LEU A 186 1.50 11.84 -16.09
C LEU A 186 1.63 13.37 -16.20
N GLY A 187 2.02 14.07 -15.12
CA GLY A 187 2.11 15.52 -15.08
C GLY A 187 0.78 16.25 -14.82
N ASP A 188 -0.34 15.55 -14.60
CA ASP A 188 -1.61 16.15 -14.19
C ASP A 188 -1.61 16.45 -12.67
N LYS A 189 -0.70 17.36 -12.29
CA LYS A 189 -0.46 17.77 -10.90
C LYS A 189 -1.73 18.23 -10.18
N LYS A 190 -2.65 18.90 -10.89
CA LYS A 190 -3.91 19.38 -10.30
C LYS A 190 -4.83 18.23 -9.90
N LYS A 191 -5.03 17.23 -10.77
CA LYS A 191 -5.84 16.07 -10.39
C LYS A 191 -5.13 15.20 -9.36
N ALA A 192 -3.80 15.03 -9.47
CA ALA A 192 -3.04 14.32 -8.44
C ALA A 192 -3.30 14.91 -7.04
N LEU A 193 -3.27 16.25 -6.92
CA LEU A 193 -3.58 16.96 -5.67
C LEU A 193 -4.99 16.66 -5.14
N GLU A 194 -6.00 16.57 -6.01
CA GLU A 194 -7.37 16.23 -5.61
C GLU A 194 -7.44 14.83 -5.01
N PHE A 195 -6.80 13.86 -5.64
CA PHE A 195 -6.77 12.47 -5.19
C PHE A 195 -5.97 12.29 -3.90
N TYR A 196 -4.82 12.96 -3.75
CA TYR A 196 -4.09 12.96 -2.47
C TYR A 196 -4.90 13.59 -1.33
N LYS A 197 -5.66 14.66 -1.59
CA LYS A 197 -6.56 15.25 -0.58
C LYS A 197 -7.72 14.32 -0.19
N LYS A 198 -8.28 13.57 -1.15
CA LYS A 198 -9.26 12.52 -0.85
C LYS A 198 -8.66 11.45 0.06
N ALA A 199 -7.48 10.95 -0.29
CA ALA A 199 -6.75 9.96 0.51
C ALA A 199 -6.47 10.48 1.94
N LEU A 200 -5.93 11.70 2.05
CA LEU A 200 -5.66 12.36 3.34
C LEU A 200 -6.91 12.44 4.22
N LYS A 201 -8.05 12.87 3.66
CA LYS A 201 -9.31 12.98 4.40
C LYS A 201 -9.76 11.63 4.97
N ILE A 202 -9.60 10.56 4.19
CA ILE A 202 -9.97 9.20 4.62
C ILE A 202 -8.99 8.72 5.71
N ASP A 203 -7.68 8.83 5.47
CA ASP A 203 -6.65 8.40 6.43
C ASP A 203 -6.78 9.13 7.78
N MET A 204 -7.05 10.45 7.78
CA MET A 204 -7.33 11.21 9.00
C MET A 204 -8.59 10.72 9.72
N SER A 205 -9.63 10.35 8.97
CA SER A 205 -10.89 9.86 9.57
C SER A 205 -10.75 8.46 10.15
N VAL A 206 -9.90 7.61 9.57
CA VAL A 206 -9.74 6.21 10.00
C VAL A 206 -8.70 6.10 11.12
N TYR A 207 -7.57 6.78 10.98
CA TYR A 207 -6.41 6.58 11.86
C TYR A 207 -6.13 7.77 12.80
N GLY A 208 -6.77 8.92 12.57
CA GLY A 208 -6.48 10.17 13.26
C GLY A 208 -5.31 10.94 12.65
N GLU A 209 -5.01 12.11 13.21
CA GLU A 209 -4.05 13.06 12.62
C GLU A 209 -2.58 12.64 12.74
N ASN A 210 -2.24 11.82 13.75
CA ASN A 210 -0.86 11.41 14.06
C ASN A 210 -0.58 9.97 13.60
N HIS A 211 -0.88 9.68 12.33
CA HIS A 211 -0.62 8.38 11.72
C HIS A 211 0.33 8.52 10.53
N THR A 212 1.17 7.52 10.29
CA THR A 212 2.22 7.54 9.26
C THR A 212 1.65 7.69 7.85
N ASN A 213 0.51 7.07 7.56
CA ASN A 213 -0.22 7.31 6.31
C ASN A 213 -0.55 8.79 6.09
N VAL A 214 -0.92 9.54 7.14
CA VAL A 214 -1.22 10.97 7.05
C VAL A 214 0.05 11.76 6.70
N ALA A 215 1.19 11.42 7.29
CA ALA A 215 2.49 12.00 6.94
C ALA A 215 2.84 11.76 5.46
N ILE A 216 2.66 10.53 4.97
CA ILE A 216 2.86 10.19 3.55
C ILE A 216 1.97 11.05 2.65
N ARG A 217 0.68 11.23 2.99
CA ARG A 217 -0.21 12.10 2.18
C ARG A 217 0.23 13.55 2.22
N TYR A 218 0.67 14.06 3.37
CA TYR A 218 1.20 15.42 3.47
C TYR A 218 2.46 15.60 2.61
N ASN A 219 3.38 14.63 2.60
CA ASN A 219 4.53 14.64 1.70
C ASN A 219 4.13 14.69 0.22
N ASN A 220 3.19 13.84 -0.19
CA ASN A 220 2.72 13.80 -1.59
C ASN A 220 2.05 15.12 -2.00
N ILE A 221 1.23 15.70 -1.11
CA ILE A 221 0.61 17.01 -1.34
C ILE A 221 1.68 18.11 -1.40
N GLY A 222 2.66 18.10 -0.50
CA GLY A 222 3.78 19.04 -0.48
C GLY A 222 4.55 19.02 -1.80
N SER A 223 4.88 17.82 -2.30
CA SER A 223 5.58 17.62 -3.57
C SER A 223 4.83 18.21 -4.76
N VAL A 224 3.52 17.94 -4.85
CA VAL A 224 2.70 18.48 -5.93
C VAL A 224 2.56 20.00 -5.85
N LEU A 225 2.41 20.56 -4.65
CA LEU A 225 2.34 22.01 -4.44
C LEU A 225 3.67 22.68 -4.82
N ASP A 226 4.80 22.05 -4.47
CA ASP A 226 6.12 22.51 -4.83
C ASP A 226 6.31 22.56 -6.36
N ALA A 227 5.91 21.49 -7.05
CA ALA A 227 5.92 21.39 -8.50
C ALA A 227 4.99 22.41 -9.18
N LEU A 228 3.87 22.75 -8.55
CA LEU A 228 2.95 23.80 -9.00
C LEU A 228 3.44 25.23 -8.67
N GLY A 229 4.56 25.37 -7.96
CA GLY A 229 5.16 26.66 -7.59
C GLY A 229 4.61 27.27 -6.30
N ASP A 230 3.71 26.61 -5.58
CA ASP A 230 3.19 27.05 -4.28
C ASP A 230 4.14 26.61 -3.14
N LYS A 231 5.36 27.14 -3.18
CA LYS A 231 6.49 26.77 -2.30
C LYS A 231 6.16 26.94 -0.81
N ASN A 232 5.44 28.00 -0.45
CA ASN A 232 5.07 28.25 0.96
C ASN A 232 4.09 27.20 1.47
N LYS A 233 3.07 26.81 0.69
CA LYS A 233 2.19 25.71 1.12
C LYS A 233 2.92 24.38 1.10
N ALA A 234 3.83 24.14 0.16
CA ALA A 234 4.64 22.93 0.17
C ALA A 234 5.40 22.78 1.50
N LEU A 235 6.04 23.85 1.99
CA LEU A 235 6.68 23.87 3.31
C LEU A 235 5.70 23.55 4.44
N GLU A 236 4.51 24.17 4.47
CA GLU A 236 3.51 23.89 5.51
C GLU A 236 3.11 22.40 5.55
N PHE A 237 3.00 21.76 4.39
CA PHE A 237 2.65 20.35 4.29
C PHE A 237 3.82 19.43 4.69
N TYR A 238 5.03 19.72 4.24
CA TYR A 238 6.23 18.97 4.65
C TYR A 238 6.52 19.11 6.15
N GLU A 239 6.32 20.28 6.75
CA GLU A 239 6.48 20.48 8.20
C GLU A 239 5.45 19.68 9.01
N LYS A 240 4.23 19.49 8.48
CA LYS A 240 3.23 18.61 9.11
C LYS A 240 3.63 17.14 9.02
N ALA A 241 4.18 16.68 7.88
CA ALA A 241 4.72 15.33 7.74
C ALA A 241 5.87 15.11 8.74
N LEU A 242 6.86 16.01 8.74
CA LEU A 242 7.99 16.00 9.66
C LEU A 242 7.56 15.87 11.13
N LYS A 243 6.57 16.66 11.54
CA LYS A 243 6.07 16.62 12.91
C LYS A 243 5.50 15.25 13.28
N ILE A 244 4.76 14.61 12.36
CA ILE A 244 4.18 13.29 12.59
C ILE A 244 5.29 12.25 12.64
N ASP A 245 6.18 12.21 11.64
CA ASP A 245 7.21 11.18 11.54
C ASP A 245 8.24 11.28 12.68
N MET A 246 8.59 12.50 13.12
CA MET A 246 9.37 12.70 14.34
C MET A 246 8.65 12.16 15.59
N SER A 247 7.34 12.35 15.68
CA SER A 247 6.56 11.89 16.84
C SER A 247 6.38 10.36 16.87
N VAL A 248 6.26 9.72 15.69
CA VAL A 248 5.99 8.28 15.60
C VAL A 248 7.29 7.47 15.66
N TYR A 249 8.33 7.90 14.95
CA TYR A 249 9.56 7.13 14.79
C TYR A 249 10.76 7.69 15.56
N GLY A 250 10.71 8.96 15.94
CA GLY A 250 11.85 9.69 16.51
C GLY A 250 12.75 10.34 15.45
N GLU A 251 13.67 11.17 15.92
CA GLU A 251 14.44 12.11 15.07
C GLU A 251 15.42 11.44 14.09
N ASN A 252 15.79 10.17 14.32
CA ASN A 252 16.80 9.45 13.54
C ASN A 252 16.19 8.48 12.51
N HIS A 253 14.88 8.54 12.28
CA HIS A 253 14.24 7.68 11.29
C HIS A 253 14.45 8.19 9.86
N THR A 254 14.50 7.28 8.89
CA THR A 254 14.76 7.64 7.49
C THR A 254 13.65 8.49 6.89
N ASP A 255 12.40 8.36 7.34
CA ASP A 255 11.29 9.21 6.87
C ASP A 255 11.47 10.68 7.31
N VAL A 256 11.96 10.91 8.53
CA VAL A 256 12.33 12.26 9.01
C VAL A 256 13.44 12.87 8.13
N ALA A 257 14.37 12.03 7.65
CA ALA A 257 15.41 12.47 6.72
C ALA A 257 14.85 12.84 5.33
N ILE A 258 13.84 12.10 4.85
CA ILE A 258 13.11 12.43 3.62
C ILE A 258 12.41 13.79 3.76
N ASP A 259 11.71 14.02 4.88
CA ASP A 259 11.05 15.30 5.16
C ASP A 259 12.03 16.47 5.18
N TYR A 260 13.17 16.31 5.88
CA TYR A 260 14.21 17.33 5.89
C TYR A 260 14.77 17.60 4.49
N ASN A 261 15.00 16.57 3.67
CA ASN A 261 15.44 16.76 2.30
C ASN A 261 14.41 17.52 1.45
N ASN A 262 13.13 17.19 1.61
CA ASN A 262 12.04 17.88 0.90
C ASN A 262 11.99 19.36 1.28
N ILE A 263 12.00 19.66 2.59
CA ILE A 263 12.03 21.05 3.10
C ILE A 263 13.27 21.80 2.60
N GLY A 264 14.45 21.15 2.63
CA GLY A 264 15.69 21.71 2.11
C GLY A 264 15.58 22.11 0.64
N SER A 265 14.95 21.25 -0.17
CA SER A 265 14.73 21.49 -1.60
C SER A 265 13.81 22.66 -1.89
N VAL A 266 12.77 22.84 -1.07
CA VAL A 266 11.90 24.03 -1.21
C VAL A 266 12.66 25.32 -0.86
N TRP A 267 13.45 25.33 0.22
CA TRP A 267 14.28 26.49 0.57
C TRP A 267 15.33 26.80 -0.49
N ASP A 268 15.90 25.75 -1.10
CA ASP A 268 16.87 25.90 -2.19
C ASP A 268 16.24 26.59 -3.40
N ALA A 269 15.05 26.13 -3.80
CA ALA A 269 14.26 26.72 -4.88
C ALA A 269 13.81 28.17 -4.57
N LEU A 270 13.62 28.52 -3.30
CA LEU A 270 13.34 29.88 -2.84
C LEU A 270 14.60 30.77 -2.79
N GLY A 271 15.79 30.21 -3.01
CA GLY A 271 17.06 30.92 -2.99
C GLY A 271 17.71 31.08 -1.60
N ASP A 272 17.10 30.56 -0.54
CA ASP A 272 17.69 30.54 0.80
C ASP A 272 18.62 29.32 0.96
N LYS A 273 19.77 29.40 0.28
CA LYS A 273 20.81 28.35 0.29
C LYS A 273 21.28 28.00 1.70
N LYS A 274 21.24 28.97 2.63
CA LYS A 274 21.66 28.75 4.02
C LYS A 274 20.68 27.79 4.72
N LYS A 275 19.37 28.04 4.62
CA LYS A 275 18.36 27.13 5.19
C LYS A 275 18.36 25.78 4.48
N ALA A 276 18.47 25.76 3.15
CA ALA A 276 18.56 24.52 2.39
C ALA A 276 19.69 23.62 2.91
N LEU A 277 20.90 24.17 3.05
CA LEU A 277 22.06 23.45 3.58
C LEU A 277 21.88 22.99 5.03
N GLU A 278 21.16 23.73 5.87
CA GLU A 278 20.84 23.29 7.23
C GLU A 278 20.00 22.00 7.21
N PHE A 279 18.92 22.01 6.44
CA PHE A 279 18.01 20.88 6.32
C PHE A 279 18.65 19.68 5.63
N TYR A 280 19.37 19.89 4.53
CA TYR A 280 20.10 18.81 3.86
C TYR A 280 21.15 18.16 4.76
N LYS A 281 21.85 18.92 5.60
CA LYS A 281 22.81 18.34 6.56
C LYS A 281 22.13 17.47 7.62
N LYS A 282 20.93 17.85 8.09
CA LYS A 282 20.12 17.00 8.99
C LYS A 282 19.73 15.69 8.29
N ALA A 283 19.23 15.77 7.06
CA ALA A 283 18.89 14.58 6.27
C ALA A 283 20.12 13.68 6.03
N LEU A 284 21.26 14.25 5.64
CA LEU A 284 22.50 13.51 5.38
C LEU A 284 22.99 12.77 6.62
N SER A 285 22.98 13.43 7.78
CA SER A 285 23.42 12.82 9.05
C SER A 285 22.62 11.55 9.39
N ILE A 286 21.32 11.54 9.09
CA ILE A 286 20.46 10.37 9.35
C ILE A 286 20.74 9.29 8.29
N PHE A 287 20.75 9.64 7.01
CA PHE A 287 21.00 8.65 5.96
C PHE A 287 22.39 8.01 6.03
N GLU A 288 23.43 8.73 6.45
CA GLU A 288 24.77 8.15 6.67
C GLU A 288 24.82 7.21 7.88
N ALA A 289 23.94 7.41 8.88
CA ALA A 289 23.82 6.50 10.02
C ALA A 289 23.00 5.25 9.67
N SER A 290 21.97 5.37 8.83
CA SER A 290 21.08 4.27 8.46
C SER A 290 21.55 3.46 7.24
N TYR A 291 22.29 4.08 6.33
CA TYR A 291 22.67 3.50 5.05
C TYR A 291 24.16 3.66 4.75
N LYS A 292 24.66 2.84 3.81
CA LYS A 292 26.00 3.01 3.25
C LYS A 292 26.07 4.28 2.39
N ALA A 293 27.31 4.75 2.17
CA ALA A 293 27.59 5.96 1.42
C ALA A 293 27.11 5.94 -0.04
N ASP A 294 26.98 4.76 -0.64
CA ASP A 294 26.54 4.52 -2.02
C ASP A 294 25.02 4.36 -2.15
N HIS A 295 24.27 4.40 -1.05
CA HIS A 295 22.82 4.31 -1.09
C HIS A 295 22.21 5.50 -1.87
N PRO A 296 21.19 5.29 -2.73
CA PRO A 296 20.61 6.33 -3.57
C PRO A 296 20.19 7.59 -2.80
N TYR A 297 19.55 7.45 -1.64
CA TYR A 297 19.15 8.59 -0.82
C TYR A 297 20.34 9.38 -0.25
N THR A 298 21.38 8.68 0.23
CA THR A 298 22.59 9.33 0.74
C THR A 298 23.28 10.12 -0.37
N LYS A 299 23.36 9.54 -1.57
CA LYS A 299 23.92 10.21 -2.75
C LYS A 299 23.12 11.44 -3.15
N MET A 300 21.79 11.30 -3.25
CA MET A 300 20.87 12.39 -3.59
C MET A 300 21.05 13.61 -2.67
N VAL A 301 21.10 13.40 -1.35
CA VAL A 301 21.28 14.52 -0.40
C VAL A 301 22.67 15.16 -0.53
N ARG A 302 23.72 14.38 -0.81
CA ARG A 302 25.06 14.95 -1.06
C ARG A 302 25.09 15.79 -2.33
N ASP A 303 24.43 15.34 -3.39
CA ASP A 303 24.33 16.09 -4.64
C ASP A 303 23.58 17.41 -4.40
N ASN A 304 22.48 17.37 -3.65
CA ASN A 304 21.74 18.58 -3.22
C ASN A 304 22.61 19.54 -2.39
N ILE A 305 23.44 19.03 -1.47
CA ILE A 305 24.39 19.86 -0.70
C ILE A 305 25.45 20.48 -1.60
N ALA A 306 25.97 19.72 -2.57
CA ALA A 306 26.98 20.22 -3.49
C ALA A 306 26.42 21.35 -4.37
N GLU A 307 25.18 21.23 -4.84
CA GLU A 307 24.49 22.26 -5.63
C GLU A 307 24.15 23.51 -4.80
N ALA A 308 23.71 23.33 -3.55
CA ALA A 308 23.38 24.45 -2.67
C ALA A 308 24.61 25.17 -2.08
N SER A 309 25.80 24.54 -2.16
CA SER A 309 27.04 25.11 -1.63
C SER A 309 27.59 26.22 -2.54
N PRO A 310 28.12 27.32 -1.97
CA PRO A 310 28.73 28.36 -2.79
C PRO A 310 29.94 27.79 -3.54
N VAL A 311 30.00 28.05 -4.85
CA VAL A 311 31.18 27.76 -5.67
C VAL A 311 32.33 28.58 -5.08
N VAL A 312 33.30 27.91 -4.46
CA VAL A 312 34.53 28.57 -4.03
C VAL A 312 35.23 29.03 -5.31
N PRO A 313 35.38 30.34 -5.57
CA PRO A 313 36.13 30.79 -6.73
C PRO A 313 37.57 30.29 -6.56
N TYR A 314 38.10 29.62 -7.59
CA TYR A 314 39.50 29.22 -7.62
C TYR A 314 40.37 30.45 -7.34
N ARG A 315 40.95 30.55 -6.14
CA ARG A 315 41.98 31.56 -5.88
C ARG A 315 43.22 31.08 -6.60
N ARG A 316 43.57 31.75 -7.71
CA ARG A 316 44.89 31.60 -8.34
C ARG A 316 45.95 31.73 -7.24
N PRO A 317 46.94 30.82 -7.15
CA PRO A 317 48.06 31.00 -6.25
C PRO A 317 48.65 32.38 -6.50
N ILE A 318 48.80 33.16 -5.44
CA ILE A 318 49.55 34.42 -5.51
C ILE A 318 51.00 33.98 -5.75
N GLU A 319 51.46 34.05 -7.00
CA GLU A 319 52.88 33.97 -7.30
C GLU A 319 53.54 35.17 -6.62
N GLY A 320 54.34 34.88 -5.59
CA GLY A 320 55.06 35.89 -4.82
C GLY A 320 56.15 36.57 -5.66
N PRO A 321 56.53 37.80 -5.28
CA PRO A 321 57.45 38.66 -6.05
C PRO A 321 58.88 38.14 -6.11
#